data_AF-A0A2N7Q2A5-F1
#
_entry.id   AF-A0A2N7Q2A5-F1
#
_cell.length_a   1.000
_cell.length_b   1.000
_cell.length_c   1.000
_cell.angle_alpha   90.00
_cell.angle_beta   90.00
_cell.angle_gamma   90.00
#
_symmetry.space_group_name_H-M   'P 1'
#
loop_
_entity.id
_entity.type
_entity.pdbx_description
1 polymer ?
#
loop_
_entity_poly.entity_id
_entity_poly.type
_entity_poly.pdbx_seq_one_letter_code
_entity_poly.pdbx_strand_id
1 'polypeptide(L)'
;MIFFIIGIVLISFVTYEILLKQKHPKVNMTVLGTKYTNHFFDEKTKINIFWKINKNKIHFALVSPGKGWVGIGFNPKGPVMNGADIFMGFVKNGKTYINEEYANTPYSHEPITQAGGKDCILSYKGKSTPNGTILTFERNLKSCGLHDKTISNKDMTVMLAYSNGKNFTKYHGPNHNEVHINFFKNTKKQKSYMITSHLSSYQIGLIAWALLFILAGIIGFASSFVEKDVNHVNIYKKNTAGMFPFLLIFFLSAGELACAIWLIVELYSNAINSLIGIITGFNFILMALIVLFYRKFYIDDEIIAQDINDEIPW
;
A
#
# COMPACT_ATOMS: atom_id res chain seq x y z
N MET A 1 -4.68 5.51 32.27
CA MET A 1 -3.24 5.84 32.07
C MET A 1 -2.52 4.87 31.14
N ILE A 2 -2.58 3.56 31.35
CA ILE A 2 -1.87 2.54 30.53
C ILE A 2 -2.24 2.61 29.03
N PHE A 3 -3.54 2.66 28.69
CA PHE A 3 -4.00 2.76 27.30
C PHE A 3 -3.55 4.03 26.57
N PHE A 4 -3.38 5.13 27.30
CA PHE A 4 -2.87 6.39 26.75
C PHE A 4 -1.39 6.27 26.35
N ILE A 5 -0.57 5.62 27.21
CA ILE A 5 0.85 5.37 26.94
C ILE A 5 1.01 4.43 25.74
N ILE A 6 0.21 3.37 25.66
CA ILE A 6 0.21 2.43 24.51
C ILE A 6 -0.09 3.17 23.21
N GLY A 7 -1.10 4.04 23.19
CA GLY A 7 -1.44 4.87 22.03
C GLY A 7 -0.28 5.74 21.54
N ILE A 8 0.46 6.37 22.46
CA ILE A 8 1.62 7.22 22.13
C ILE A 8 2.77 6.40 21.53
N VAL A 9 3.06 5.21 22.09
CA VAL A 9 4.13 4.33 21.58
C VAL A 9 3.82 3.85 20.16
N LEU A 10 2.57 3.47 19.89
CA LEU A 10 2.14 3.06 18.55
C LEU A 10 2.29 4.18 17.51
N ILE A 11 1.90 5.41 17.85
CA ILE A 11 2.06 6.57 16.97
C ILE A 11 3.56 6.87 16.73
N SER A 12 4.39 6.75 17.76
CA SER A 12 5.84 6.99 17.67
C SER A 12 6.53 5.96 16.75
N PHE A 13 6.11 4.70 16.80
CA PHE A 13 6.60 3.65 15.91
C PHE A 13 6.19 3.88 14.45
N VAL A 14 4.90 4.21 14.21
CA VAL A 14 4.40 4.51 12.86
C VAL A 14 5.10 5.73 12.26
N THR A 15 5.31 6.78 13.05
CA THR A 15 6.01 7.99 12.60
C THR A 15 7.48 7.72 12.29
N TYR A 16 8.18 6.92 13.10
CA TYR A 16 9.55 6.51 12.84
C TYR A 16 9.72 5.73 11.51
N GLU A 17 8.85 4.76 11.24
CA GLU A 17 8.82 3.99 9.99
C GLU A 17 8.58 4.89 8.76
N ILE A 18 7.66 5.85 8.87
CA ILE A 18 7.39 6.82 7.80
C ILE A 18 8.62 7.68 7.53
N LEU A 19 9.32 8.13 8.57
CA LEU A 19 10.53 8.95 8.45
C LEU A 19 11.69 8.19 7.81
N LEU A 20 11.85 6.89 8.10
CA LEU A 20 12.87 6.06 7.47
C LEU A 20 12.64 5.88 5.96
N LYS A 21 11.39 5.70 5.52
CA LYS A 21 11.07 5.56 4.09
C LYS A 21 11.38 6.81 3.26
N GLN A 22 11.43 8.00 3.85
CA GLN A 22 11.65 9.26 3.11
C GLN A 22 13.10 9.51 2.65
N LYS A 23 14.09 8.74 3.13
CA LYS A 23 15.48 8.85 2.66
C LYS A 23 15.68 8.10 1.33
N HIS A 24 15.07 8.58 0.25
CA HIS A 24 15.34 8.03 -1.08
C HIS A 24 16.70 8.51 -1.60
N PRO A 25 17.59 7.60 -2.06
CA PRO A 25 18.87 7.98 -2.63
C PRO A 25 18.68 8.83 -3.91
N LYS A 26 19.66 9.69 -4.19
CA LYS A 26 19.69 10.52 -5.41
C LYS A 26 19.62 9.61 -6.65
N VAL A 27 18.54 9.74 -7.41
CA VAL A 27 18.32 8.94 -8.63
C VAL A 27 19.27 9.39 -9.74
N ASN A 28 19.96 8.45 -10.39
CA ASN A 28 20.77 8.72 -11.56
C ASN A 28 19.88 9.03 -12.77
N MET A 29 19.94 10.27 -13.27
CA MET A 29 19.11 10.76 -14.37
C MET A 29 19.63 10.37 -15.77
N THR A 30 20.67 9.55 -15.87
CA THR A 30 21.24 9.12 -17.16
C THR A 30 20.92 7.65 -17.40
N VAL A 31 20.18 7.37 -18.47
CA VAL A 31 19.79 6.00 -18.87
C VAL A 31 20.26 5.76 -20.31
N LEU A 32 21.03 4.69 -20.52
CA LEU A 32 21.62 4.32 -21.81
C LEU A 32 22.34 5.50 -22.52
N GLY A 33 23.09 6.30 -21.76
CA GLY A 33 23.84 7.46 -22.28
C GLY A 33 22.99 8.72 -22.51
N THR A 34 21.68 8.67 -22.27
CA THR A 34 20.79 9.82 -22.40
C THR A 34 20.49 10.43 -21.05
N LYS A 35 20.74 11.73 -20.87
CA LYS A 35 20.35 12.49 -19.67
C LYS A 35 18.88 12.93 -19.78
N TYR A 36 18.10 12.65 -18.74
CA TYR A 36 16.68 12.98 -18.61
C TYR A 36 16.47 14.14 -17.62
N THR A 37 15.34 14.83 -17.75
CA THR A 37 15.00 15.99 -16.92
C THR A 37 14.00 15.64 -15.82
N ASN A 38 13.17 14.63 -16.05
CA ASN A 38 12.12 14.19 -15.14
C ASN A 38 12.22 12.69 -14.87
N HIS A 39 11.72 12.30 -13.71
CA HIS A 39 11.70 10.93 -13.21
C HIS A 39 10.48 10.69 -12.35
N PHE A 40 9.89 9.51 -12.48
CA PHE A 40 8.84 8.99 -11.63
C PHE A 40 9.16 7.53 -11.28
N PHE A 41 9.02 7.17 -10.01
CA PHE A 41 9.14 5.79 -9.55
C PHE A 41 7.78 5.27 -9.11
N ASP A 42 7.32 4.17 -9.73
CA ASP A 42 6.10 3.52 -9.32
C ASP A 42 6.38 2.50 -8.22
N GLU A 43 5.87 2.75 -7.01
CA GLU A 43 6.10 1.88 -5.86
C GLU A 43 5.47 0.50 -6.01
N LYS A 44 4.42 0.33 -6.81
CA LYS A 44 3.76 -0.98 -6.97
C LYS A 44 4.53 -1.89 -7.92
N THR A 45 4.86 -1.41 -9.11
CA THR A 45 5.60 -2.19 -10.12
C THR A 45 7.11 -2.11 -9.97
N LYS A 46 7.62 -1.15 -9.19
CA LYS A 46 9.04 -0.79 -9.11
C LYS A 46 9.63 -0.35 -10.46
N ILE A 47 8.80 0.04 -11.43
CA ILE A 47 9.25 0.63 -12.69
C ILE A 47 9.68 2.07 -12.43
N ASN A 48 10.83 2.44 -12.99
CA ASN A 48 11.22 3.84 -13.12
C ASN A 48 10.87 4.34 -14.52
N ILE A 49 10.17 5.47 -14.58
CA ILE A 49 9.90 6.21 -15.80
C ILE A 49 10.80 7.45 -15.78
N PHE A 50 11.58 7.63 -16.82
CA PHE A 50 12.32 8.86 -17.07
C PHE A 50 11.82 9.48 -18.36
N TRP A 51 11.70 10.79 -18.40
CA TRP A 51 11.37 11.48 -19.63
C TRP A 51 12.03 12.84 -19.74
N LYS A 52 12.17 13.28 -20.98
CA LYS A 52 12.51 14.64 -21.35
C LYS A 52 11.68 15.04 -22.56
N ILE A 53 11.29 16.29 -22.59
CA ILE A 53 10.59 16.88 -23.74
C ILE A 53 11.59 17.76 -24.48
N ASN A 54 11.68 17.60 -25.79
CA ASN A 54 12.46 18.45 -26.67
C ASN A 54 11.58 18.91 -27.84
N LYS A 55 11.29 20.21 -27.90
CA LYS A 55 10.36 20.80 -28.86
C LYS A 55 9.00 20.07 -28.85
N ASN A 56 8.66 19.37 -29.92
CA ASN A 56 7.42 18.65 -30.12
C ASN A 56 7.52 17.14 -29.85
N LYS A 57 8.64 16.67 -29.29
CA LYS A 57 8.92 15.25 -29.03
C LYS A 57 9.12 14.96 -27.55
N ILE A 58 8.80 13.74 -27.16
CA ILE A 58 9.10 13.20 -25.83
C ILE A 58 9.95 11.95 -25.97
N HIS A 59 10.99 11.86 -25.16
CA HIS A 59 11.87 10.71 -25.07
C HIS A 59 11.66 10.04 -23.72
N PHE A 60 11.33 8.75 -23.73
CA PHE A 60 11.08 7.93 -22.56
C PHE A 60 12.25 6.99 -22.25
N ALA A 61 12.39 6.64 -20.98
CA ALA A 61 13.12 5.48 -20.49
C ALA A 61 12.25 4.76 -19.46
N LEU A 62 12.02 3.48 -19.68
CA LEU A 62 11.41 2.58 -18.73
C LEU A 62 12.50 1.65 -18.21
N VAL A 63 12.68 1.60 -16.89
CA VAL A 63 13.57 0.65 -16.22
C VAL A 63 12.70 -0.25 -15.37
N SER A 64 12.55 -1.51 -15.79
CA SER A 64 11.72 -2.50 -15.12
C SER A 64 12.59 -3.56 -14.41
N PRO A 65 12.15 -4.08 -13.25
CA PRO A 65 12.78 -5.24 -12.62
C PRO A 65 12.54 -6.56 -13.39
N GLY A 66 11.59 -6.59 -14.32
CA GLY A 66 11.29 -7.75 -15.15
C GLY A 66 12.35 -8.04 -16.19
N LYS A 67 12.62 -9.32 -16.47
CA LYS A 67 13.62 -9.77 -17.47
C LYS A 67 13.05 -9.94 -18.89
N GLY A 68 11.74 -9.71 -19.05
CA GLY A 68 11.02 -9.81 -20.31
C GLY A 68 10.68 -8.44 -20.86
N TRP A 69 9.43 -8.28 -21.29
CA TRP A 69 8.92 -7.02 -21.79
C TRP A 69 8.54 -6.05 -20.67
N VAL A 70 8.68 -4.75 -20.96
CA VAL A 70 8.15 -3.62 -20.18
C VAL A 70 7.30 -2.75 -21.10
N GLY A 71 6.21 -2.22 -20.58
CA GLY A 71 5.30 -1.38 -21.34
C GLY A 71 4.75 -0.18 -20.55
N ILE A 72 4.39 0.85 -21.30
CA ILE A 72 3.69 2.04 -20.84
C ILE A 72 2.46 2.26 -21.73
N GLY A 73 1.31 2.47 -21.13
CA GLY A 73 0.03 2.73 -21.80
C GLY A 73 -0.54 4.10 -21.44
N PHE A 74 -1.34 4.67 -22.34
CA PHE A 74 -1.85 6.03 -22.22
C PHE A 74 -3.37 6.10 -22.37
N ASN A 75 -4.03 6.81 -21.44
CA ASN A 75 -5.45 7.20 -21.47
C ASN A 75 -6.40 6.11 -22.02
N PRO A 76 -6.57 4.98 -21.32
CA PRO A 76 -7.63 4.01 -21.63
C PRO A 76 -9.01 4.69 -21.66
N LYS A 77 -9.93 4.17 -22.46
CA LYS A 77 -11.30 4.69 -22.64
C LYS A 77 -12.35 3.95 -21.79
N GLY A 78 -12.08 2.69 -21.46
CA GLY A 78 -13.03 1.79 -20.79
C GLY A 78 -12.29 0.71 -20.02
N PRO A 79 -12.99 -0.19 -19.32
CA PRO A 79 -12.47 -0.89 -18.15
C PRO A 79 -11.12 -1.55 -18.42
N VAL A 80 -10.27 -1.55 -17.39
CA VAL A 80 -8.93 -2.12 -17.44
C VAL A 80 -8.07 -1.34 -18.43
N MET A 81 -7.69 -1.92 -19.58
CA MET A 81 -6.84 -1.25 -20.56
C MET A 81 -7.57 -0.83 -21.84
N ASN A 82 -8.86 -1.09 -21.97
CA ASN A 82 -9.56 -0.93 -23.25
C ASN A 82 -9.40 0.48 -23.83
N GLY A 83 -8.96 0.56 -25.08
CA GLY A 83 -8.75 1.82 -25.79
C GLY A 83 -7.47 2.58 -25.41
N ALA A 84 -6.56 1.96 -24.66
CA ALA A 84 -5.23 2.49 -24.37
C ALA A 84 -4.32 2.43 -25.61
N ASP A 85 -3.45 3.43 -25.70
CA ASP A 85 -2.31 3.50 -26.61
C ASP A 85 -1.07 3.01 -25.86
N ILE A 86 -0.46 1.92 -26.31
CA ILE A 86 0.53 1.14 -25.55
C ILE A 86 1.85 1.07 -26.31
N PHE A 87 2.94 1.39 -25.63
CA PHE A 87 4.30 1.15 -26.11
C PHE A 87 4.91 0.06 -25.25
N MET A 88 5.28 -1.07 -25.85
CA MET A 88 5.87 -2.19 -25.13
C MET A 88 7.07 -2.77 -25.85
N GLY A 89 8.06 -3.24 -25.11
CA GLY A 89 9.28 -3.77 -25.70
C GLY A 89 10.09 -4.65 -24.78
N PHE A 90 10.93 -5.49 -25.38
CA PHE A 90 11.85 -6.41 -24.69
C PHE A 90 13.18 -6.52 -25.45
N VAL A 91 14.16 -7.16 -24.81
CA VAL A 91 15.46 -7.45 -25.41
C VAL A 91 15.67 -8.95 -25.48
N LYS A 92 15.97 -9.46 -26.68
CA LYS A 92 16.27 -10.87 -26.93
C LYS A 92 17.53 -10.96 -27.79
N ASN A 93 18.51 -11.74 -27.32
CA ASN A 93 19.78 -11.97 -28.02
C ASN A 93 20.50 -10.66 -28.43
N GLY A 94 20.54 -9.68 -27.53
CA GLY A 94 21.15 -8.36 -27.78
C GLY A 94 20.34 -7.41 -28.67
N LYS A 95 19.26 -7.90 -29.32
CA LYS A 95 18.38 -7.09 -30.16
C LYS A 95 17.18 -6.58 -29.36
N THR A 96 16.85 -5.31 -29.58
CA THR A 96 15.65 -4.67 -29.01
C THR A 96 14.46 -4.88 -29.93
N TYR A 97 13.33 -5.25 -29.35
CA TYR A 97 12.04 -5.36 -30.01
C TYR A 97 11.07 -4.43 -29.28
N ILE A 98 10.39 -3.56 -30.02
CA ILE A 98 9.38 -2.64 -29.49
C ILE A 98 8.23 -2.59 -30.48
N ASN A 99 7.01 -2.54 -29.97
CA ASN A 99 5.80 -2.30 -30.72
C ASN A 99 5.00 -1.18 -30.06
N GLU A 100 4.34 -0.39 -30.91
CA GLU A 100 3.15 0.35 -30.53
C GLU A 100 1.93 -0.55 -30.76
N GLU A 101 1.08 -0.63 -29.75
CA GLU A 101 -0.03 -1.55 -29.62
C GLU A 101 -1.28 -0.76 -29.22
N TYR A 102 -2.43 -1.23 -29.66
CA TYR A 102 -3.72 -0.73 -29.26
C TYR A 102 -4.45 -1.78 -28.41
N ALA A 103 -4.93 -1.39 -27.24
CA ALA A 103 -5.80 -2.25 -26.46
C ALA A 103 -7.20 -2.32 -27.10
N ASN A 104 -7.41 -3.32 -27.94
CA ASN A 104 -8.66 -3.55 -28.66
C ASN A 104 -9.81 -4.05 -27.76
N THR A 105 -9.49 -4.62 -26.60
CA THR A 105 -10.47 -5.06 -25.58
C THR A 105 -9.93 -4.75 -24.18
N PRO A 106 -10.73 -4.96 -23.10
CA PRO A 106 -10.23 -4.83 -21.72
C PRO A 106 -9.04 -5.72 -21.36
N TYR A 107 -8.81 -6.83 -22.08
CA TYR A 107 -7.83 -7.86 -21.71
C TYR A 107 -6.92 -8.31 -22.87
N SER A 108 -7.04 -7.69 -24.05
CA SER A 108 -6.19 -7.95 -25.21
C SER A 108 -5.71 -6.66 -25.85
N HIS A 109 -4.61 -6.76 -26.56
CA HIS A 109 -4.07 -5.72 -27.42
C HIS A 109 -3.63 -6.33 -28.75
N GLU A 110 -3.43 -5.47 -29.74
CA GLU A 110 -2.92 -5.82 -31.06
C GLU A 110 -2.01 -4.70 -31.60
N PRO A 111 -1.10 -5.00 -32.53
CA PRO A 111 -0.24 -3.99 -33.14
C PRO A 111 -1.06 -2.82 -33.70
N ILE A 112 -0.59 -1.59 -33.48
CA ILE A 112 -1.32 -0.38 -33.87
C ILE A 112 -1.68 -0.35 -35.37
N THR A 113 -0.83 -0.94 -36.21
CA THR A 113 -1.04 -1.05 -37.65
C THR A 113 -2.16 -2.02 -38.02
N GLN A 114 -2.39 -3.07 -37.23
CA GLN A 114 -3.53 -3.99 -37.39
C GLN A 114 -4.84 -3.33 -36.93
N ALA A 115 -4.76 -2.46 -35.92
CA ALA A 115 -5.88 -1.63 -35.48
C ALA A 115 -6.20 -0.44 -36.42
N GLY A 116 -5.52 -0.32 -37.57
CA GLY A 116 -5.71 0.76 -38.55
C GLY A 116 -5.06 2.10 -38.18
N GLY A 117 -4.25 2.13 -37.12
CA GLY A 117 -3.40 3.26 -36.76
C GLY A 117 -2.06 3.28 -37.50
N LYS A 118 -1.15 4.13 -37.04
CA LYS A 118 0.21 4.27 -37.57
C LYS A 118 1.21 4.09 -36.44
N ASP A 119 2.36 3.49 -36.74
CA ASP A 119 3.48 3.43 -35.80
C ASP A 119 4.09 4.84 -35.64
N CYS A 120 4.08 5.35 -34.41
CA CYS A 120 4.56 6.67 -34.00
C CYS A 120 5.94 6.62 -33.33
N ILE A 121 6.61 5.46 -33.28
CA ILE A 121 7.94 5.29 -32.70
C ILE A 121 9.00 5.89 -33.65
N LEU A 122 9.72 6.91 -33.18
CA LEU A 122 10.74 7.62 -33.97
C LEU A 122 12.14 7.05 -33.80
N SER A 123 12.47 6.58 -32.60
CA SER A 123 13.71 5.91 -32.30
C SER A 123 13.55 5.09 -31.02
N TYR A 124 14.37 4.06 -30.85
CA TYR A 124 14.34 3.23 -29.64
C TYR A 124 15.69 2.55 -29.40
N LYS A 125 15.93 2.21 -28.14
CA LYS A 125 17.04 1.35 -27.69
C LYS A 125 16.59 0.56 -26.48
N GLY A 126 17.10 -0.65 -26.32
CA GLY A 126 16.85 -1.48 -25.16
C GLY A 126 18.12 -2.15 -24.67
N LYS A 127 18.16 -2.47 -23.38
CA LYS A 127 19.23 -3.27 -22.78
C LYS A 127 18.64 -4.25 -21.78
N SER A 128 19.00 -5.52 -21.92
CA SER A 128 18.83 -6.50 -20.84
C SER A 128 19.97 -6.32 -19.84
N THR A 129 19.63 -6.24 -18.56
CA THR A 129 20.58 -6.16 -17.46
C THR A 129 20.33 -7.30 -16.47
N PRO A 130 21.27 -7.60 -15.55
CA PRO A 130 21.02 -8.58 -14.48
C PRO A 130 19.77 -8.23 -13.63
N ASN A 131 19.49 -6.94 -13.49
CA ASN A 131 18.42 -6.40 -12.65
C ASN A 131 17.10 -6.16 -13.40
N GLY A 132 17.00 -6.55 -14.69
CA GLY A 132 15.79 -6.41 -15.50
C GLY A 132 16.02 -5.74 -16.86
N THR A 133 14.95 -5.22 -17.44
CA THR A 133 14.92 -4.66 -18.81
C THR A 133 14.85 -3.14 -18.79
N ILE A 134 15.71 -2.51 -19.59
CA ILE A 134 15.64 -1.08 -19.90
C ILE A 134 15.11 -0.93 -21.32
N LEU A 135 14.09 -0.09 -21.50
CA LEU A 135 13.54 0.29 -22.80
C LEU A 135 13.53 1.81 -22.92
N THR A 136 14.01 2.34 -24.03
CA THR A 136 13.96 3.77 -24.35
C THR A 136 13.33 3.93 -25.72
N PHE A 137 12.51 4.97 -25.88
CA PHE A 137 11.90 5.30 -27.16
C PHE A 137 11.55 6.78 -27.25
N GLU A 138 11.44 7.29 -28.47
CA GLU A 138 11.02 8.65 -28.78
C GLU A 138 9.72 8.62 -29.60
N ARG A 139 8.80 9.53 -29.28
CA ARG A 139 7.60 9.80 -30.09
C ARG A 139 7.25 11.28 -30.12
N ASN A 140 6.41 11.67 -31.06
CA ASN A 140 5.83 13.02 -31.05
C ASN A 140 4.85 13.17 -29.86
N LEU A 141 4.76 14.40 -29.33
CA LEU A 141 3.77 14.76 -28.32
C LEU A 141 2.35 14.74 -28.89
N LYS A 142 2.19 15.21 -30.13
CA LYS A 142 0.93 15.13 -30.86
C LYS A 142 0.72 13.71 -31.37
N SER A 143 -0.54 13.28 -31.34
CA SER A 143 -0.95 12.02 -31.96
C SER A 143 -0.55 11.99 -33.44
N CYS A 144 -0.07 10.84 -33.92
CA CYS A 144 0.32 10.63 -35.32
C CYS A 144 -0.71 9.83 -36.13
N GLY A 145 -1.81 9.39 -35.51
CA GLY A 145 -2.84 8.61 -36.19
C GLY A 145 -4.02 8.19 -35.31
N LEU A 146 -4.83 7.31 -35.86
CA LEU A 146 -5.94 6.69 -35.15
C LEU A 146 -5.43 5.93 -33.91
N HIS A 147 -6.21 5.95 -32.82
CA HIS A 147 -5.94 5.31 -31.52
C HIS A 147 -4.80 5.90 -30.68
N ASP A 148 -3.82 6.56 -31.30
CA ASP A 148 -2.70 7.22 -30.64
C ASP A 148 -3.12 8.44 -29.78
N LYS A 149 -2.55 8.59 -28.57
CA LYS A 149 -2.92 9.64 -27.60
C LYS A 149 -1.97 10.82 -27.62
N THR A 150 -2.54 12.02 -27.68
CA THR A 150 -1.75 13.26 -27.54
C THR A 150 -1.33 13.48 -26.08
N ILE A 151 -0.04 13.68 -25.86
CA ILE A 151 0.53 14.08 -24.57
C ILE A 151 0.54 15.62 -24.50
N SER A 152 -0.33 16.18 -23.66
CA SER A 152 -0.48 17.64 -23.46
C SER A 152 -0.12 18.04 -22.03
N ASN A 153 -0.05 19.35 -21.75
CA ASN A 153 0.24 19.87 -20.40
C ASN A 153 -0.97 19.72 -19.46
N LYS A 154 -1.39 18.48 -19.23
CA LYS A 154 -2.47 18.08 -18.34
C LYS A 154 -2.09 16.73 -17.72
N ASP A 155 -2.69 16.41 -16.58
CA ASP A 155 -2.57 15.07 -16.03
C ASP A 155 -3.24 14.07 -17.00
N MET A 156 -2.59 12.94 -17.22
CA MET A 156 -3.11 11.85 -18.04
C MET A 156 -2.94 10.52 -17.31
N THR A 157 -3.85 9.60 -17.57
CA THR A 157 -3.75 8.24 -17.05
C THR A 157 -2.64 7.49 -17.77
N VAL A 158 -1.72 6.93 -17.00
CA VAL A 158 -0.57 6.18 -17.45
C VAL A 158 -0.64 4.79 -16.84
N MET A 159 -0.62 3.77 -17.69
CA MET A 159 -0.57 2.37 -17.30
C MET A 159 0.86 1.88 -17.38
N LEU A 160 1.29 1.09 -16.42
CA LEU A 160 2.62 0.49 -16.40
C LEU A 160 2.46 -1.01 -16.22
N ALA A 161 3.20 -1.78 -17.00
CA ALA A 161 3.23 -3.23 -16.85
C ALA A 161 4.57 -3.81 -17.29
N TYR A 162 4.89 -5.00 -16.77
CA TYR A 162 6.01 -5.80 -17.29
C TYR A 162 5.75 -7.29 -17.11
N SER A 163 6.52 -8.10 -17.84
CA SER A 163 6.55 -9.55 -17.66
C SER A 163 7.98 -10.08 -17.72
N ASN A 164 8.16 -11.36 -17.38
CA ASN A 164 9.41 -12.10 -17.58
C ASN A 164 9.50 -12.75 -18.97
N GLY A 165 8.42 -12.75 -19.76
CA GLY A 165 8.41 -13.26 -21.12
C GLY A 165 9.03 -12.30 -22.14
N LYS A 166 9.80 -12.83 -23.10
CA LYS A 166 10.39 -12.07 -24.23
C LYS A 166 9.53 -12.21 -25.49
N ASN A 167 8.25 -11.92 -25.34
CA ASN A 167 7.24 -11.89 -26.41
C ASN A 167 6.12 -10.93 -25.99
N PHE A 168 5.37 -10.38 -26.94
CA PHE A 168 4.36 -9.37 -26.66
C PHE A 168 3.08 -9.92 -26.02
N THR A 169 2.81 -11.23 -26.07
CA THR A 169 1.55 -11.81 -25.62
C THR A 169 1.61 -12.38 -24.20
N LYS A 170 2.80 -12.46 -23.59
CA LYS A 170 2.95 -13.02 -22.24
C LYS A 170 2.30 -12.09 -21.23
N TYR A 171 1.26 -12.57 -20.56
CA TYR A 171 0.59 -11.85 -19.49
C TYR A 171 1.55 -11.31 -18.41
N HIS A 172 1.29 -10.09 -17.94
CA HIS A 172 2.09 -9.42 -16.90
C HIS A 172 1.81 -9.93 -15.47
N GLY A 173 0.72 -10.67 -15.26
CA GLY A 173 0.32 -11.08 -13.91
C GLY A 173 0.06 -9.87 -13.02
N PRO A 174 0.45 -9.89 -11.73
CA PRO A 174 0.23 -8.77 -10.82
C PRO A 174 1.16 -7.56 -11.07
N ASN A 175 2.10 -7.66 -12.03
CA ASN A 175 3.13 -6.67 -12.30
C ASN A 175 2.61 -5.49 -13.14
N HIS A 176 1.55 -4.84 -12.68
CA HIS A 176 0.94 -3.69 -13.35
C HIS A 176 0.39 -2.65 -12.37
N ASN A 177 0.38 -1.39 -12.80
CA ASN A 177 -0.27 -0.29 -12.07
C ASN A 177 -0.83 0.77 -13.01
N GLU A 178 -1.74 1.57 -12.49
CA GLU A 178 -2.25 2.78 -13.14
C GLU A 178 -1.90 3.99 -12.27
N VAL A 179 -1.40 5.06 -12.90
CA VAL A 179 -0.96 6.30 -12.24
C VAL A 179 -1.37 7.50 -13.08
N HIS A 180 -1.48 8.68 -12.46
CA HIS A 180 -1.73 9.93 -13.17
C HIS A 180 -0.45 10.78 -13.25
N ILE A 181 -0.02 11.13 -14.46
CA ILE A 181 1.21 11.89 -14.71
C ILE A 181 0.91 13.09 -15.61
N ASN A 182 1.41 14.26 -15.25
CA ASN A 182 1.57 15.38 -16.17
C ASN A 182 3.03 15.49 -16.59
N PHE A 183 3.32 15.11 -17.83
CA PHE A 183 4.68 15.06 -18.37
C PHE A 183 5.35 16.44 -18.56
N PHE A 184 4.61 17.55 -18.43
CA PHE A 184 5.14 18.91 -18.53
C PHE A 184 5.47 19.53 -17.17
N LYS A 185 4.93 18.97 -16.08
CA LYS A 185 5.27 19.41 -14.72
C LYS A 185 6.55 18.70 -14.25
N ASN A 186 7.42 19.48 -13.62
CA ASN A 186 8.66 18.95 -13.06
C ASN A 186 8.34 18.06 -11.85
N THR A 187 8.71 16.78 -11.89
CA THR A 187 8.27 15.77 -10.90
C THR A 187 8.74 16.02 -9.48
N LYS A 188 9.73 16.90 -9.27
CA LYS A 188 10.12 17.38 -7.92
C LYS A 188 8.97 18.00 -7.13
N LYS A 189 7.88 18.43 -7.79
CA LYS A 189 6.70 19.06 -7.17
C LYS A 189 5.40 18.30 -7.40
N GLN A 190 5.43 17.13 -8.03
CA GLN A 190 4.22 16.31 -8.15
C GLN A 190 3.98 15.63 -6.81
N LYS A 191 3.25 16.31 -5.91
CA LYS A 191 2.53 15.63 -4.83
C LYS A 191 1.60 14.65 -5.53
N SER A 192 1.98 13.38 -5.54
CA SER A 192 1.07 12.32 -5.94
C SER A 192 -0.16 12.46 -5.05
N TYR A 193 -1.28 12.91 -5.63
CA TYR A 193 -2.61 12.81 -5.00
C TYR A 193 -3.08 11.35 -5.05
N MET A 194 -2.19 10.40 -4.75
CA MET A 194 -2.62 9.12 -4.23
C MET A 194 -3.15 9.40 -2.84
N ILE A 195 -4.39 9.01 -2.57
CA ILE A 195 -4.83 8.71 -1.21
C ILE A 195 -3.71 7.85 -0.61
N THR A 196 -2.98 8.44 0.33
CA THR A 196 -1.83 7.94 1.08
C THR A 196 -1.46 6.47 0.84
N SER A 197 -0.74 6.16 -0.24
CA SER A 197 -0.10 4.85 -0.43
C SER A 197 1.11 4.62 0.50
N HIS A 198 1.43 5.60 1.35
CA HIS A 198 2.48 5.49 2.36
C HIS A 198 2.05 4.73 3.61
N LEU A 199 0.75 4.51 3.81
CA LEU A 199 0.22 3.68 4.90
C LEU A 199 -0.19 2.33 4.32
N SER A 200 0.54 1.28 4.66
CA SER A 200 0.10 -0.10 4.45
C SER A 200 -1.23 -0.33 5.19
N SER A 201 -1.99 -1.35 4.78
CA SER A 201 -3.24 -1.73 5.47
C SER A 201 -3.03 -1.95 6.97
N TYR A 202 -1.86 -2.46 7.39
CA TYR A 202 -1.53 -2.60 8.81
C TYR A 202 -1.26 -1.26 9.50
N GLN A 203 -0.62 -0.29 8.82
CA GLN A 203 -0.38 1.05 9.38
C GLN A 203 -1.70 1.81 9.61
N ILE A 204 -2.67 1.66 8.69
CA ILE A 204 -4.02 2.20 8.85
C ILE A 204 -4.70 1.56 10.07
N GLY A 205 -4.58 0.24 10.21
CA GLY A 205 -5.06 -0.49 11.39
C GLY A 205 -4.45 0.05 12.68
N LEU A 206 -3.11 0.16 12.75
CA LEU A 206 -2.40 0.67 13.93
C LEU A 206 -2.81 2.09 14.30
N ILE A 207 -3.03 2.98 13.32
CA ILE A 207 -3.51 4.34 13.56
C ILE A 207 -4.93 4.33 14.15
N ALA A 208 -5.85 3.56 13.55
CA ALA A 208 -7.22 3.45 14.04
C ALA A 208 -7.27 2.91 15.50
N TRP A 209 -6.43 1.92 15.80
CA TRP A 209 -6.32 1.37 17.16
C TRP A 209 -5.66 2.33 18.14
N ALA A 210 -4.63 3.09 17.74
CA ALA A 210 -4.03 4.10 18.58
C ALA A 210 -5.06 5.17 18.98
N LEU A 211 -5.90 5.61 18.04
CA LEU A 211 -7.00 6.53 18.32
C LEU A 211 -8.04 5.92 19.28
N LEU A 212 -8.40 4.65 19.10
CA LEU A 212 -9.32 3.95 20.01
C LEU A 212 -8.75 3.87 21.44
N PHE A 213 -7.47 3.51 21.60
CA PHE A 213 -6.86 3.41 22.93
C PHE A 213 -6.68 4.76 23.60
N ILE A 214 -6.41 5.82 22.84
CA ILE A 214 -6.41 7.19 23.36
C ILE A 214 -7.82 7.55 23.85
N LEU A 215 -8.85 7.27 23.06
CA LEU A 215 -10.24 7.55 23.42
C LEU A 215 -10.67 6.76 24.69
N ALA A 216 -10.40 5.46 24.74
CA ALA A 216 -10.66 4.62 25.91
C ALA A 216 -9.88 5.10 27.14
N GLY A 217 -8.63 5.55 26.94
CA GLY A 217 -7.81 6.15 28.00
C GLY A 217 -8.38 7.45 28.54
N ILE A 218 -8.92 8.31 27.67
CA ILE A 218 -9.61 9.56 28.04
C ILE A 218 -10.90 9.24 28.80
N ILE A 219 -11.71 8.29 28.31
CA ILE A 219 -12.94 7.86 28.98
C ILE A 219 -12.61 7.33 30.37
N GLY A 220 -11.64 6.42 30.51
CA GLY A 220 -11.26 5.89 31.82
C GLY A 220 -10.71 6.96 32.76
N PHE A 221 -9.97 7.95 32.24
CA PHE A 221 -9.52 9.09 33.04
C PHE A 221 -10.69 9.97 33.50
N ALA A 222 -11.62 10.29 32.59
CA ALA A 222 -12.83 11.05 32.92
C ALA A 222 -13.71 10.29 33.94
N SER A 223 -13.95 8.99 33.76
CA SER A 223 -14.66 8.13 34.73
C SER A 223 -13.99 8.19 36.10
N SER A 224 -12.66 8.06 36.18
CA SER A 224 -11.95 8.15 37.46
C SER A 224 -12.06 9.51 38.17
N PHE A 225 -12.36 10.58 37.43
CA PHE A 225 -12.60 11.91 38.01
C PHE A 225 -14.06 12.09 38.44
N VAL A 226 -15.01 11.50 37.71
CA VAL A 226 -16.45 11.55 38.02
C VAL A 226 -16.79 10.61 39.18
N GLU A 227 -16.18 9.43 39.25
CA GLU A 227 -16.44 8.40 40.26
C GLU A 227 -15.85 8.75 41.64
N LYS A 228 -14.98 9.78 41.74
CA LYS A 228 -14.36 10.19 43.01
C LYS A 228 -15.35 10.58 44.11
N ASP A 229 -16.55 11.01 43.74
CA ASP A 229 -17.58 11.47 44.67
C ASP A 229 -18.72 10.45 44.87
N VAL A 230 -18.56 9.23 44.34
CA VAL A 230 -19.56 8.16 44.48
C VAL A 230 -19.31 7.40 45.78
N ASN A 231 -20.31 7.41 46.68
CA ASN A 231 -20.24 6.61 47.90
C ASN A 231 -20.44 5.13 47.57
N HIS A 232 -19.35 4.36 47.56
CA HIS A 232 -19.38 2.90 47.49
C HIS A 232 -19.78 2.34 48.85
N VAL A 233 -20.93 1.66 48.92
CA VAL A 233 -21.55 1.30 50.21
C VAL A 233 -21.09 -0.07 50.70
N ASN A 234 -20.84 -1.02 49.80
CA ASN A 234 -20.42 -2.39 50.14
C ASN A 234 -19.48 -2.97 49.07
N ILE A 235 -18.32 -3.48 49.49
CA ILE A 235 -17.41 -4.27 48.65
C ILE A 235 -17.70 -5.75 48.92
N TYR A 236 -18.28 -6.45 47.94
CA TYR A 236 -18.40 -7.90 48.01
C TYR A 236 -17.08 -8.54 47.58
N LYS A 237 -16.25 -8.91 48.55
CA LYS A 237 -15.05 -9.71 48.29
C LYS A 237 -15.45 -11.05 47.69
N LYS A 238 -15.04 -11.29 46.45
CA LYS A 238 -15.17 -12.63 45.85
C LYS A 238 -14.29 -13.61 46.63
N ASN A 239 -14.79 -14.83 46.83
CA ASN A 239 -13.98 -15.92 47.38
C ASN A 239 -12.70 -16.08 46.56
N THR A 240 -11.58 -16.37 47.24
CA THR A 240 -10.26 -16.53 46.60
C THR A 240 -10.39 -17.41 45.36
N ALA A 241 -10.03 -16.84 44.20
CA ALA A 241 -10.11 -17.54 42.92
C ALA A 241 -9.37 -18.88 43.01
N GLY A 242 -10.08 -19.98 42.74
CA GLY A 242 -9.49 -21.32 42.78
C GLY A 242 -8.43 -21.55 41.69
N MET A 243 -7.96 -22.78 41.57
CA MET A 243 -6.93 -23.15 40.60
C MET A 243 -7.38 -22.97 39.13
N PHE A 244 -8.69 -23.12 38.87
CA PHE A 244 -9.24 -23.02 37.52
C PHE A 244 -9.08 -21.62 36.89
N PRO A 245 -9.53 -20.51 37.51
CA PRO A 245 -9.29 -19.16 36.99
C PRO A 245 -7.81 -18.86 36.75
N PHE A 246 -6.93 -19.33 37.62
CA PHE A 246 -5.49 -19.14 37.48
C PHE A 246 -4.96 -19.84 36.22
N LEU A 247 -5.28 -21.13 36.05
CA LEU A 247 -4.85 -21.90 34.87
C LEU A 247 -5.44 -21.32 33.58
N LEU A 248 -6.70 -20.88 33.61
CA LEU A 248 -7.35 -20.25 32.45
C LEU A 248 -6.60 -18.99 32.01
N ILE A 249 -6.31 -18.06 32.94
CA ILE A 249 -5.55 -16.85 32.63
C ILE A 249 -4.12 -17.18 32.18
N PHE A 250 -3.47 -18.15 32.83
CA PHE A 250 -2.13 -18.60 32.45
C PHE A 250 -2.06 -19.10 31.01
N PHE A 251 -2.98 -20.00 30.61
CA PHE A 251 -3.00 -20.54 29.24
C PHE A 251 -3.39 -19.49 28.21
N LEU A 252 -4.32 -18.58 28.52
CA LEU A 252 -4.66 -17.47 27.63
C LEU A 252 -3.45 -16.54 27.41
N SER A 253 -2.71 -16.21 28.48
CA SER A 253 -1.51 -15.37 28.41
C SER A 253 -0.37 -16.03 27.64
N ALA A 254 -0.17 -17.35 27.83
CA ALA A 254 0.81 -18.12 27.06
C ALA A 254 0.44 -18.19 25.57
N GLY A 255 -0.84 -18.36 25.26
CA GLY A 255 -1.36 -18.33 23.88
C GLY A 255 -1.17 -16.96 23.22
N GLU A 256 -1.43 -15.88 23.96
CA GLU A 256 -1.21 -14.50 23.50
C GLU A 256 0.27 -14.27 23.15
N LEU A 257 1.18 -14.67 24.04
CA LEU A 257 2.62 -14.54 23.80
C LEU A 257 3.06 -15.32 22.55
N ALA A 258 2.57 -16.55 22.37
CA ALA A 258 2.86 -17.36 21.19
C ALA A 258 2.33 -16.71 19.90
N CYS A 259 1.10 -16.18 19.92
CA CYS A 259 0.51 -15.49 18.78
C CYS A 259 1.21 -14.15 18.46
N ALA A 260 1.74 -13.45 19.47
CA ALA A 260 2.55 -12.26 19.27
C ALA A 260 3.90 -12.58 18.61
N ILE A 261 4.57 -13.64 19.06
CA ILE A 261 5.81 -14.13 18.43
C ILE A 261 5.54 -14.54 16.98
N TRP A 262 4.44 -15.24 16.71
CA TRP A 262 4.06 -15.64 15.36
C TRP A 262 3.78 -14.42 14.47
N LEU A 263 3.07 -13.41 14.97
CA LEU A 263 2.85 -12.16 14.22
C LEU A 263 4.17 -11.49 13.82
N ILE A 264 5.15 -11.43 14.73
CA ILE A 264 6.47 -10.87 14.44
C ILE A 264 7.14 -11.64 13.30
N VAL A 265 7.14 -12.98 13.34
CA VAL A 265 7.70 -13.82 12.26
C VAL A 265 7.05 -13.51 10.91
N GLU A 266 5.72 -13.40 10.86
CA GLU A 266 4.98 -13.14 9.62
C GLU A 266 5.21 -11.72 9.05
N LEU A 267 5.46 -10.75 9.93
CA LEU A 267 5.84 -9.40 9.50
C LEU A 267 7.21 -9.39 8.80
N TYR A 268 8.14 -10.24 9.23
CA TYR A 268 9.46 -10.38 8.61
C TYR A 268 9.47 -11.29 7.36
N SER A 269 8.50 -12.20 7.23
CA SER A 269 8.41 -13.14 6.11
C SER A 269 7.76 -12.56 4.83
N ASN A 270 7.29 -11.31 4.86
CA ASN A 270 6.44 -10.70 3.82
C ASN A 270 5.12 -11.48 3.58
N ALA A 271 4.46 -11.91 4.65
CA ALA A 271 3.15 -12.55 4.57
C ALA A 271 2.08 -11.66 3.89
N ILE A 272 1.06 -12.28 3.30
CA ILE A 272 -0.07 -11.57 2.72
C ILE A 272 -0.85 -10.79 3.78
N ASN A 273 -1.31 -9.58 3.44
CA ASN A 273 -1.97 -8.66 4.38
C ASN A 273 -3.18 -9.26 5.11
N SER A 274 -3.94 -10.15 4.47
CA SER A 274 -5.09 -10.82 5.07
C SER A 274 -4.67 -11.75 6.23
N LEU A 275 -3.56 -12.47 6.08
CA LEU A 275 -3.03 -13.35 7.13
C LEU A 275 -2.56 -12.55 8.34
N ILE A 276 -1.85 -11.45 8.10
CA ILE A 276 -1.44 -10.50 9.16
C ILE A 276 -2.67 -9.98 9.90
N GLY A 277 -3.72 -9.60 9.16
CA GLY A 277 -4.98 -9.14 9.75
C GLY A 277 -5.67 -10.19 10.64
N ILE A 278 -5.71 -11.46 10.20
CA ILE A 278 -6.30 -12.56 10.97
C ILE A 278 -5.51 -12.81 12.27
N ILE A 279 -4.19 -12.92 12.19
CA ILE A 279 -3.33 -13.17 13.36
C ILE A 279 -3.43 -12.01 14.36
N THR A 280 -3.47 -10.79 13.85
CA THR A 280 -3.68 -9.59 14.67
C THR A 280 -5.04 -9.61 15.36
N GLY A 281 -6.12 -9.94 14.63
CA GLY A 281 -7.46 -10.08 15.19
C GLY A 281 -7.55 -11.15 16.27
N PHE A 282 -6.89 -12.29 16.08
CA PHE A 282 -6.86 -13.38 17.06
C PHE A 282 -6.13 -12.97 18.35
N ASN A 283 -5.00 -12.25 18.25
CA ASN A 283 -4.30 -11.67 19.42
C ASN A 283 -5.23 -10.75 20.23
N PHE A 284 -6.02 -9.92 19.56
CA PHE A 284 -6.96 -9.02 20.26
C PHE A 284 -8.10 -9.77 20.97
N ILE A 285 -8.59 -10.87 20.39
CA ILE A 285 -9.59 -11.71 21.05
C ILE A 285 -9.01 -12.32 22.32
N LEU A 286 -7.77 -12.82 22.28
CA LEU A 286 -7.09 -13.36 23.47
C LEU A 286 -6.94 -12.29 24.56
N MET A 287 -6.47 -11.09 24.21
CA MET A 287 -6.35 -9.96 25.14
C MET A 287 -7.71 -9.62 25.78
N ALA A 288 -8.77 -9.53 24.97
CA ALA A 288 -10.11 -9.24 25.47
C ALA A 288 -10.63 -10.32 26.43
N LEU A 289 -10.37 -11.59 26.14
CA LEU A 289 -10.72 -12.71 27.03
C LEU A 289 -9.93 -12.65 28.34
N ILE A 290 -8.64 -12.33 28.30
CA ILE A 290 -7.81 -12.16 29.51
C ILE A 290 -8.41 -11.07 30.39
N VAL A 291 -8.71 -9.89 29.83
CA VAL A 291 -9.31 -8.78 30.60
C VAL A 291 -10.68 -9.17 31.16
N LEU A 292 -11.53 -9.80 30.35
CA LEU A 292 -12.87 -10.23 30.75
C LEU A 292 -12.83 -11.23 31.90
N PHE A 293 -12.00 -12.27 31.78
CA PHE A 293 -11.88 -13.29 32.83
C PHE A 293 -11.13 -12.77 34.06
N TYR A 294 -10.14 -11.90 33.87
CA TYR A 294 -9.47 -11.24 34.98
C TYR A 294 -10.46 -10.42 35.80
N ARG A 295 -11.28 -9.58 35.15
CA ARG A 295 -12.35 -8.83 35.82
C ARG A 295 -13.34 -9.77 36.50
N LYS A 296 -13.80 -10.81 35.80
CA LYS A 296 -14.79 -11.75 36.34
C LYS A 296 -14.34 -12.43 37.63
N PHE A 297 -13.09 -12.89 37.67
CA PHE A 297 -12.60 -13.77 38.74
C PHE A 297 -11.75 -13.06 39.81
N TYR A 298 -11.13 -11.93 39.49
CA TYR A 298 -10.14 -11.28 40.37
C TYR A 298 -10.48 -9.83 40.74
N ILE A 299 -11.48 -9.22 40.09
CA ILE A 299 -11.97 -7.89 40.47
C ILE A 299 -13.27 -8.07 41.24
N ASP A 300 -13.32 -7.49 42.43
CA ASP A 300 -14.50 -7.46 43.30
C ASP A 300 -15.59 -6.61 42.66
N ASP A 301 -16.86 -6.96 42.91
CA ASP A 301 -17.99 -6.18 42.42
C ASP A 301 -18.28 -5.04 43.41
N GLU A 302 -18.36 -3.81 42.90
CA GLU A 302 -18.73 -2.64 43.69
C GLU A 302 -20.20 -2.30 43.45
N ILE A 303 -20.97 -2.09 44.52
CA ILE A 303 -22.35 -1.61 44.45
C ILE A 303 -22.38 -0.12 44.77
N ILE A 304 -22.94 0.65 43.84
CA ILE A 304 -23.14 2.10 44.00
C ILE A 304 -24.38 2.32 44.89
N ALA A 305 -24.32 3.28 45.82
CA ALA A 305 -25.43 3.58 46.74
C ALA A 305 -26.78 3.83 46.05
N GLN A 306 -26.74 4.37 44.81
CA GLN A 306 -27.93 4.63 44.00
C GLN A 306 -28.64 3.35 43.54
N ASP A 307 -27.91 2.29 43.17
CA ASP A 307 -28.50 1.02 42.72
C ASP A 307 -29.28 0.28 43.83
N ILE A 308 -28.98 0.56 45.11
CA ILE A 308 -29.68 -0.03 46.26
C ILE A 308 -31.10 0.57 46.41
N ASN A 309 -31.30 1.82 46.00
CA ASN A 309 -32.58 2.52 46.15
C ASN A 309 -33.47 2.46 44.88
N ASP A 310 -32.96 1.94 43.78
CA ASP A 310 -33.70 1.79 42.52
C ASP A 310 -34.47 0.46 42.42
N GLU A 311 -34.38 -0.41 43.43
CA GLU A 311 -35.34 -1.50 43.64
C GLU A 311 -36.71 -0.91 44.04
N ILE A 312 -37.45 -0.40 43.05
CA ILE A 312 -38.88 -0.14 43.19
C ILE A 312 -39.54 -1.48 43.55
N PRO A 313 -40.20 -1.59 44.71
CA PRO A 313 -40.83 -2.84 45.11
C PRO A 313 -42.04 -3.08 44.21
N TRP A 314 -41.94 -4.05 43.31
CA TRP A 314 -43.09 -4.72 42.70
C TRP A 314 -43.04 -6.20 43.05
#